data_AF-A0A2T7TY84-F1
#
_entry.id   AF-A0A2T7TY84-F1
#
_cell.length_a   1.000
_cell.length_b   1.000
_cell.length_c   1.000
_cell.angle_alpha   90.00
_cell.angle_beta   90.00
_cell.angle_gamma   90.00
#
_symmetry.space_group_name_H-M   'P 1'
#
loop_
_entity.id
_entity.type
_entity.pdbx_description
1 polymer ?
#
loop_
_entity_poly.entity_id
_entity_poly.type
_entity_poly.pdbx_seq_one_letter_code
_entity_poly.pdbx_strand_id
1 'polypeptide(L)'
;MTYSLIQLAPGAYDLLLDGEIVASVVRSGLRQPYTWTAELLEDLPRSKRPSPFQDLEHDFPSLEELCAWLGSPKVKTNNRRSGAQGL
;
A
#
# COMPACT_ATOMS: atom_id res chain seq x y z
N MET A 1 -3.34 10.87 -11.11
CA MET A 1 -3.07 10.22 -9.81
C MET A 1 -3.49 8.78 -9.91
N THR A 2 -2.59 7.94 -10.40
CA THR A 2 -2.84 6.50 -10.46
C THR A 2 -2.04 5.84 -9.36
N TYR A 3 -2.73 5.34 -8.33
CA TYR A 3 -2.06 4.59 -7.28
C TYR A 3 -1.74 3.16 -7.74
N SER A 4 -0.60 2.66 -7.31
CA SER A 4 -0.19 1.27 -7.48
C SER A 4 0.41 0.76 -6.18
N LEU A 5 0.08 -0.47 -5.81
CA LEU A 5 0.66 -1.13 -4.65
C LEU A 5 1.70 -2.14 -5.13
N ILE A 6 2.92 -2.10 -4.60
CA ILE A 6 3.96 -3.11 -4.85
C ILE A 6 4.16 -3.93 -3.59
N GLN A 7 3.89 -5.23 -3.66
CA GLN A 7 4.08 -6.11 -2.51
C GLN A 7 5.57 -6.35 -2.25
N LEU A 8 6.02 -5.97 -1.05
CA LEU A 8 7.37 -6.26 -0.55
C LEU A 8 7.42 -7.58 0.21
N ALA A 9 6.41 -7.82 1.05
CA ALA A 9 6.26 -9.02 1.85
C ALA A 9 4.77 -9.33 2.10
N PRO A 10 4.42 -10.52 2.62
CA PRO A 10 3.06 -10.78 3.09
C PRO A 10 2.67 -9.80 4.20
N GLY A 11 1.76 -8.86 3.90
CA GLY A 11 1.35 -7.81 4.84
C GLY A 11 2.15 -6.51 4.75
N ALA A 12 3.02 -6.32 3.76
CA ALA A 12 3.72 -5.07 3.53
C ALA A 12 3.79 -4.71 2.05
N TYR A 13 3.39 -3.50 1.69
CA TYR A 13 3.35 -2.98 0.33
C TYR A 13 3.91 -1.55 0.30
N ASP A 14 4.57 -1.20 -0.80
CA ASP A 14 4.83 0.20 -1.13
C ASP A 14 3.67 0.77 -1.95
N LEU A 15 3.25 1.98 -1.61
CA LEU A 15 2.27 2.75 -2.37
C LEU A 15 2.99 3.72 -3.29
N LEU A 16 2.79 3.52 -4.58
CA LEU A 16 3.32 4.38 -5.63
C LEU A 16 2.22 5.28 -6.15
N LEU A 17 2.52 6.57 -6.28
CA LEU A 17 1.72 7.54 -6.98
C LEU A 17 2.47 7.98 -8.23
N ASP A 18 1.89 7.73 -9.40
CA ASP A 18 2.48 8.11 -10.69
C ASP A 18 3.93 7.59 -10.90
N GLY A 19 4.29 6.50 -10.21
CA GLY A 19 5.59 5.83 -10.30
C GLY A 19 6.56 6.13 -9.17
N GLU A 20 6.24 7.09 -8.29
CA GLU A 20 7.06 7.44 -7.12
C GLU A 20 6.48 6.85 -5.85
N ILE A 21 7.33 6.32 -4.96
CA ILE A 21 6.86 5.75 -3.68
C ILE A 21 6.53 6.92 -2.76
N VAL A 22 5.26 7.02 -2.36
CA VAL A 22 4.76 8.13 -1.51
C VAL A 22 4.32 7.66 -0.13
N ALA A 23 3.96 6.38 0.01
CA ALA A 23 3.49 5.81 1.26
C ALA A 23 3.90 4.34 1.38
N SER A 24 3.83 3.81 2.60
CA SER A 24 3.90 2.38 2.88
C SER A 24 2.54 1.90 3.38
N VAL A 25 2.22 0.64 3.10
CA VAL A 25 1.01 -0.04 3.58
C VAL A 25 1.43 -1.28 4.33
N VAL A 26 1.18 -1.30 5.63
CA VAL A 26 1.58 -2.38 6.53
C VAL A 26 0.38 -2.99 7.22
N ARG A 27 0.43 -4.30 7.44
CA ARG A 27 -0.55 -5.02 8.23
C ARG A 27 -0.02 -5.21 9.65
N SER A 28 -0.66 -4.54 10.59
CA SER A 28 -0.46 -4.70 12.03
C SER A 28 -1.30 -5.87 12.55
N GLY A 29 -0.66 -6.83 13.21
CA GLY A 29 -1.30 -8.02 13.78
C GLY A 29 -1.09 -9.29 12.96
N LEU A 30 -0.74 -10.38 13.65
CA LEU A 30 -0.55 -11.71 13.07
C LEU A 30 -1.85 -12.54 13.05
N ARG A 31 -2.81 -12.21 13.92
CA ARG A 31 -4.11 -12.88 14.04
C ARG A 31 -5.22 -11.85 14.08
N GLN A 32 -6.40 -12.24 13.62
CA GLN A 32 -7.56 -11.35 13.58
C GLN A 32 -7.99 -10.91 15.00
N PRO A 33 -8.42 -9.65 15.16
CA PRO A 33 -8.47 -8.61 14.12
C PRO A 33 -7.07 -8.06 13.81
N TYR A 34 -6.72 -7.99 12.52
CA TYR A 34 -5.53 -7.29 12.03
C TYR A 34 -5.97 -5.96 11.42
N THR A 35 -5.08 -4.98 11.42
CA THR A 35 -5.34 -3.64 10.90
C THR A 35 -4.35 -3.34 9.78
N TRP A 36 -4.82 -2.73 8.71
CA TRP A 36 -3.97 -2.22 7.65
C TRP A 36 -3.75 -0.73 7.85
N THR A 37 -2.51 -0.28 7.85
CA THR A 37 -2.16 1.13 8.01
C THR A 37 -1.47 1.61 6.75
N ALA A 38 -1.99 2.67 6.14
CA ALA A 38 -1.34 3.41 5.08
C ALA A 38 -0.63 4.62 5.69
N GLU A 39 0.69 4.70 5.58
CA GLU A 39 1.53 5.74 6.17
C GLU A 39 2.37 6.45 5.10
N LEU A 40 2.25 7.78 5.00
CA LEU A 40 3.09 8.60 4.12
C LEU A 40 4.56 8.52 4.53
N LEU A 41 5.45 8.33 3.55
CA LEU A 41 6.90 8.28 3.80
C LEU A 41 7.48 9.66 4.11
N GLU A 42 6.83 10.72 3.63
CA GLU A 42 7.23 12.10 3.85
C GLU A 42 6.22 12.83 4.74
N ASP A 43 6.71 13.61 5.71
CA ASP A 43 5.89 14.53 6.50
C ASP A 43 5.51 15.76 5.66
N LEU A 44 4.67 15.54 4.65
CA LEU A 44 4.19 16.59 3.78
C LEU A 44 3.13 17.42 4.52
N PRO A 45 3.15 18.77 4.40
CA PRO A 45 2.07 19.60 4.89
C PRO A 45 0.77 19.24 4.17
N ARG A 46 -0.38 19.39 4.85
CA ARG A 46 -1.71 18.97 4.35
C ARG A 46 -2.00 19.37 2.91
N SER A 47 -1.58 20.56 2.48
CA SER A 47 -1.79 21.08 1.12
C SER A 47 -0.98 20.36 0.03
N LYS A 48 0.05 19.59 0.40
CA LYS A 48 0.90 18.81 -0.52
C LYS A 48 0.66 17.31 -0.40
N ARG A 49 -0.19 16.85 0.53
CA ARG A 49 -0.49 15.43 0.69
C ARG A 49 -1.26 14.94 -0.54
N PRO A 50 -0.92 13.75 -1.05
CA PRO A 50 -1.62 13.21 -2.19
C PRO A 50 -3.04 12.79 -1.76
N SER A 51 -4.06 13.20 -2.51
CA SER A 51 -5.44 12.77 -2.23
C SER A 51 -5.53 11.25 -2.36
N PRO A 52 -6.08 10.48 -1.39
CA PRO A 52 -7.00 10.92 -0.33
C PRO A 52 -6.39 11.14 1.07
N PHE A 53 -5.07 11.20 1.22
CA PHE A 53 -4.43 11.36 2.53
C PHE A 53 -4.77 12.70 3.20
N GLN A 54 -5.50 12.64 4.32
CA GLN A 54 -5.79 13.80 5.17
C GLN A 54 -4.77 13.93 6.31
N ASP A 55 -4.38 12.80 6.87
CA ASP A 55 -3.34 12.62 7.88
C ASP A 55 -2.17 11.77 7.35
N LEU A 56 -1.08 11.68 8.12
CA LEU A 56 0.12 10.91 7.71
C LEU A 56 -0.17 9.41 7.66
N GLU A 57 -0.95 8.93 8.63
CA GLU A 57 -1.36 7.54 8.78
C GLU A 57 -2.88 7.42 8.69
N HIS A 58 -3.36 6.34 8.07
CA HIS A 58 -4.78 5.96 8.03
C HIS A 58 -4.90 4.47 8.28
N ASP A 59 -5.72 4.09 9.25
CA ASP A 59 -6.02 2.71 9.56
C ASP A 59 -7.28 2.20 8.83
N PHE A 60 -7.24 0.93 8.46
CA PHE A 60 -8.30 0.22 7.76
C PHE A 60 -8.47 -1.19 8.33
N PRO A 61 -9.70 -1.71 8.40
CA PRO A 61 -9.94 -3.09 8.84
C PRO A 61 -9.42 -4.12 7.83
N SER A 62 -9.38 -3.76 6.54
CA SER A 62 -9.08 -4.68 5.44
C SER A 62 -8.30 -4.00 4.32
N LEU A 63 -7.49 -4.78 3.59
CA LEU A 63 -6.78 -4.31 2.40
C LEU A 63 -7.74 -3.85 1.29
N GLU A 64 -8.92 -4.47 1.20
CA GLU A 64 -9.94 -4.11 0.22
C GLU A 64 -10.49 -2.69 0.46
N GLU A 65 -10.76 -2.33 1.72
CA GLU A 65 -11.20 -0.98 2.09
C GLU A 65 -10.11 0.06 1.81
N LEU A 66 -8.86 -0.26 2.13
CA LEU A 66 -7.71 0.57 1.79
C LEU A 66 -7.61 0.77 0.27
N CYS A 67 -7.76 -0.29 -0.52
CA CYS A 67 -7.77 -0.22 -1.98
C CYS A 67 -8.92 0.64 -2.50
N ALA A 68 -10.13 0.47 -1.96
CA ALA A 68 -11.29 1.26 -2.34
C ALA A 68 -11.08 2.75 -2.02
N TRP A 69 -10.50 3.05 -0.85
CA TRP A 69 -10.13 4.42 -0.44
C TRP A 69 -9.13 5.05 -1.42
N LEU A 70 -8.11 4.30 -1.85
CA LEU A 70 -7.13 4.74 -2.86
C LEU A 70 -7.70 4.81 -4.29
N GLY A 71 -8.96 4.44 -4.53
CA GLY A 71 -9.56 4.45 -5.87
C GLY A 71 -9.20 3.21 -6.72
N SER A 72 -9.13 2.04 -6.10
CA SER A 72 -8.84 0.74 -6.75
C SER A 72 -7.46 0.68 -7.42
N PRO A 73 -6.37 0.82 -6.65
CA PRO A 73 -5.01 0.80 -7.18
C PRO A 73 -4.66 -0.56 -7.79
N LYS A 74 -3.75 -0.55 -8.76
CA LYS A 74 -3.21 -1.80 -9.29
C LYS A 74 -2.27 -2.43 -8.27
N VAL A 75 -2.60 -3.63 -7.79
CA VAL A 75 -1.74 -4.39 -6.88
C VAL A 75 -0.80 -5.28 -7.68
N LYS A 76 0.50 -5.00 -7.60
CA LYS A 76 1.59 -5.81 -8.14
C LYS A 76 2.18 -6.65 -7.03
N THR A 77 1.86 -7.93 -7.00
CA THR A 77 2.54 -8.86 -6.11
C THR A 77 3.93 -9.16 -6.68
N ASN A 78 5.01 -8.97 -5.92
CA ASN A 78 6.34 -9.46 -6.30
C ASN A 78 6.41 -10.98 -6.14
N ASN A 79 5.50 -11.68 -6.80
CA ASN A 79 5.54 -13.13 -6.90
C ASN A 79 6.61 -13.46 -7.94
N ARG A 80 7.88 -13.36 -7.55
CA ARG A 80 8.94 -14.12 -8.23
C ARG A 80 8.68 -15.60 -7.96
N ARG A 81 7.65 -16.16 -8.60
CA ARG A 81 7.75 -17.51 -9.18
C ARG A 81 8.61 -17.40 -10.44
N SER A 82 9.87 -17.03 -10.26
CA SER A 82 10.94 -17.49 -11.15
C SER A 82 11.48 -18.77 -10.52
N GLY A 83 10.61 -19.79 -10.44
CA GLY A 83 10.98 -21.15 -10.12
C GLY A 83 10.80 -21.96 -11.39
N ALA A 84 11.92 -22.23 -12.08
CA ALA A 84 12.16 -23.33 -13.01
C ALA A 84 11.04 -23.75 -13.98
N GLN A 85 11.23 -23.45 -15.27
CA GLN A 85 11.12 -24.50 -16.28
C GLN A 85 12.47 -24.59 -17.00
N GLY A 86 13.37 -25.35 -16.37
CA GLY A 86 14.35 -26.12 -17.12
C GLY A 86 13.72 -27.44 -17.50
N LEU A 87 13.72 -27.74 -18.80
CA LEU A 87 14.05 -29.00 -19.47
C LEU A 87 13.63 -28.88 -20.94
#